data_AF-A0A9R1FWU2-F1
#
_entry.id   AF-A0A9R1FWU2-F1
#
_cell.length_a   1.000
_cell.length_b   1.000
_cell.length_c   1.000
_cell.angle_alpha   90.00
_cell.angle_beta   90.00
_cell.angle_gamma   90.00
#
_symmetry.space_group_name_H-M   'P 1'
#
loop_
_entity.id
_entity.type
_entity.pdbx_description
1 polymer ?
#
loop_
_entity_poly.entity_id
_entity_poly.type
_entity_poly.pdbx_seq_one_letter_code
_entity_poly.pdbx_strand_id
1 'polypeptide(L)'
;MSAATGEEVPPKGKRKLAAFEEKPRWHWADPLPKPGTTTEDAELRKRIKAALLGFPESGALSAEQMELAIDRIIKESKPETKSVAAPGMVRLRNEQIRLWLMLKNPTGDDILGVEAGGVFPPGWIQQRALMLDARCQRKTKDDELILVDKIRIDVITKGYAEFREEYVSPDSDPDEECYVSEEEVTSVLREE
;
A
#
# COMPACT_ATOMS: atom_id res chain seq x y z
N MET A 1 74.89 -15.48 -17.53
CA MET A 1 74.01 -14.72 -16.61
C MET A 1 72.59 -15.02 -17.09
N SER A 2 71.86 -16.03 -16.58
CA SER A 2 71.35 -16.22 -15.18
C SER A 2 70.64 -14.95 -14.69
N ALA A 3 69.44 -14.94 -14.12
CA ALA A 3 68.44 -15.96 -13.82
C ALA A 3 67.11 -15.23 -13.47
N ALA A 4 66.06 -16.02 -13.30
CA ALA A 4 64.70 -15.65 -12.93
C ALA A 4 64.53 -14.75 -11.69
N THR A 5 63.46 -13.97 -11.70
CA THR A 5 62.63 -13.53 -10.55
C THR A 5 61.29 -13.11 -11.19
N GLY A 6 60.12 -13.67 -10.89
CA GLY A 6 59.62 -14.17 -9.62
C GLY A 6 58.58 -13.17 -9.15
N GLU A 7 57.36 -13.24 -9.69
CA GLU A 7 56.21 -12.57 -9.07
C GLU A 7 55.12 -13.62 -8.83
N GLU A 8 54.92 -13.87 -7.54
CA GLU A 8 54.06 -14.88 -6.96
C GLU A 8 52.60 -14.66 -7.31
N VAL A 9 51.93 -15.77 -7.66
CA VAL A 9 50.48 -15.90 -7.58
C VAL A 9 50.07 -15.85 -6.09
N PRO A 10 49.26 -14.88 -5.65
CA PRO A 10 48.74 -14.91 -4.29
C PRO A 10 47.64 -15.99 -4.15
N PRO A 11 47.56 -16.66 -2.98
CA PRO A 11 46.80 -17.89 -2.79
C PRO A 11 45.28 -17.68 -2.77
N LYS A 12 44.55 -18.77 -3.07
CA LYS A 12 43.12 -18.95 -2.81
C LYS A 12 42.81 -18.56 -1.36
N GLY A 13 42.17 -17.41 -1.17
CA GLY A 13 41.74 -16.95 0.14
C GLY A 13 40.60 -15.96 0.02
N LYS A 14 39.37 -16.47 0.13
CA LYS A 14 38.14 -15.77 0.47
C LYS A 14 38.10 -14.31 0.00
N ARG A 15 37.64 -14.07 -1.24
CA ARG A 15 36.94 -12.82 -1.52
C ARG A 15 35.86 -12.72 -0.44
N LYS A 16 36.07 -11.84 0.53
CA LYS A 16 35.02 -11.35 1.40
C LYS A 16 33.96 -10.90 0.41
N LEU A 17 32.88 -11.67 0.31
CA LEU A 17 31.61 -11.16 -0.17
C LEU A 17 31.46 -9.87 0.64
N ALA A 18 31.71 -8.74 -0.02
CA ALA A 18 31.24 -7.46 0.48
C ALA A 18 29.84 -7.77 0.92
N ALA A 19 29.58 -7.57 2.22
CA ALA A 19 28.27 -7.79 2.80
C ALA A 19 27.30 -7.25 1.77
N PHE A 20 26.58 -8.18 1.14
CA PHE A 20 25.43 -7.83 0.35
C PHE A 20 24.60 -7.16 1.42
N GLU A 21 24.64 -5.83 1.45
CA GLU A 21 23.67 -5.03 2.17
C GLU A 21 22.38 -5.53 1.57
N GLU A 22 21.79 -6.53 2.25
CA GLU A 22 20.45 -6.99 2.00
C GLU A 22 19.66 -5.71 2.14
N LYS A 23 19.34 -5.11 0.99
CA LYS A 23 18.33 -4.09 0.85
C LYS A 23 17.23 -4.50 1.82
N PRO A 24 16.82 -3.64 2.79
CA PRO A 24 15.92 -4.06 3.84
C PRO A 24 14.74 -4.75 3.18
N ARG A 25 14.66 -6.07 3.35
CA ARG A 25 13.51 -6.84 2.89
C ARG A 25 12.34 -6.21 3.63
N TRP A 26 11.36 -5.74 2.88
CA TRP A 26 10.20 -5.06 3.44
C TRP A 26 9.42 -6.06 4.31
N HIS A 27 9.78 -6.18 5.60
CA HIS A 27 9.31 -7.19 6.56
C HIS A 27 7.97 -6.85 7.22
N TRP A 28 7.07 -6.20 6.48
CA TRP A 28 5.68 -6.06 6.92
C TRP A 28 4.91 -7.40 6.82
N ALA A 29 5.58 -8.44 6.27
CA ALA A 29 4.95 -9.61 5.68
C ALA A 29 5.15 -10.95 6.41
N ASP A 30 5.91 -11.00 7.50
CA ASP A 30 5.92 -12.20 8.33
C ASP A 30 4.50 -12.43 8.89
N PRO A 31 4.04 -13.69 9.03
CA PRO A 31 2.79 -13.97 9.72
C PRO A 31 2.84 -13.26 11.07
N LEU A 32 1.84 -12.42 11.33
CA LEU A 32 1.73 -11.70 12.58
C LEU A 32 1.82 -12.72 13.72
N PRO A 33 2.79 -12.58 14.65
CA PRO A 33 2.83 -13.45 15.81
C PRO A 33 1.48 -13.35 16.54
N LYS A 34 0.98 -14.49 17.02
CA LYS A 34 -0.29 -14.54 17.76
C LYS A 34 -0.16 -13.60 18.98
N PRO A 35 -1.10 -12.67 19.21
CA PRO A 35 -0.98 -11.74 20.33
C PRO A 35 -1.10 -12.50 21.65
N GLY A 36 -0.04 -12.46 22.45
CA GLY A 36 -0.01 -13.14 23.76
C GLY A 36 1.05 -12.66 24.74
N THR A 37 2.09 -11.95 24.29
CA THR A 37 3.11 -11.39 25.19
C THR A 37 3.48 -9.95 24.81
N THR A 38 3.73 -9.08 25.79
CA THR A 38 4.06 -7.64 25.61
C THR A 38 5.25 -7.39 24.67
N THR A 39 6.13 -8.38 24.49
CA THR A 39 7.28 -8.33 23.59
C THR A 39 6.89 -8.48 22.12
N GLU A 40 5.94 -9.37 21.81
CA GLU A 40 5.45 -9.59 20.44
C GLU A 40 4.71 -8.36 19.90
N ASP A 41 3.89 -7.72 20.74
CA ASP A 41 3.21 -6.47 20.39
C ASP A 41 4.19 -5.33 20.12
N ALA A 42 5.29 -5.26 20.89
CA ALA A 42 6.34 -4.26 20.69
C ALA A 42 7.12 -4.51 19.38
N GLU A 43 7.40 -5.77 19.05
CA GLU A 43 8.00 -6.12 17.76
C GLU A 43 7.06 -5.82 16.58
N LEU A 44 5.78 -6.14 16.73
CA LEU A 44 4.76 -5.83 15.74
C LEU A 44 4.66 -4.33 15.48
N ARG A 45 4.58 -3.52 16.55
CA ARG A 45 4.61 -2.05 16.45
C ARG A 45 5.82 -1.56 15.67
N LYS A 46 7.02 -2.08 15.97
CA LYS A 46 8.25 -1.72 15.26
C LYS A 46 8.17 -2.06 13.77
N ARG A 47 7.67 -3.25 13.42
CA ARG A 47 7.52 -3.68 12.02
C ARG A 47 6.53 -2.81 11.26
N ILE A 48 5.37 -2.51 11.85
CA ILE A 48 4.36 -1.62 11.26
C ILE A 48 4.93 -0.22 11.07
N LYS A 49 5.60 0.33 12.08
CA LYS A 49 6.24 1.65 12.00
C LYS A 49 7.26 1.71 10.88
N ALA A 50 8.12 0.71 10.76
CA ALA A 50 9.11 0.63 9.67
C ALA A 50 8.44 0.56 8.29
N ALA A 51 7.34 -0.19 8.16
CA ALA A 51 6.59 -0.29 6.92
C ALA A 51 5.94 1.05 6.54
N LEU A 52 5.28 1.72 7.50
CA LEU A 52 4.68 3.03 7.28
C LEU A 52 5.73 4.08 6.92
N LEU A 53 6.89 4.10 7.59
CA LEU A 53 7.98 5.02 7.22
C LEU A 53 8.52 4.80 5.80
N GLY A 54 8.24 3.65 5.19
CA GLY A 54 8.49 3.38 3.77
C GLY A 54 7.54 4.11 2.82
N PHE A 55 6.40 4.58 3.31
CA PHE A 55 5.41 5.29 2.51
C PHE A 55 5.81 6.77 2.40
N PRO A 56 5.82 7.34 1.18
CA PRO A 56 6.11 8.77 1.02
C PRO A 56 5.09 9.65 1.79
N GLU A 57 3.84 9.21 1.91
CA GLU A 57 2.77 9.92 2.63
C GLU A 57 3.04 10.06 4.14
N SER A 58 3.96 9.25 4.70
CA SER A 58 4.34 9.35 6.11
C SER A 58 5.01 10.68 6.47
N GLY A 59 5.55 11.40 5.48
CA GLY A 59 6.02 12.77 5.68
C GLY A 59 4.91 13.76 6.07
N ALA A 60 3.65 13.44 5.80
CA ALA A 60 2.50 14.25 6.19
C ALA A 60 2.00 13.96 7.63
N LEU A 61 2.51 12.91 8.28
CA LEU A 61 2.09 12.50 9.61
C LEU A 61 2.97 13.15 10.68
N SER A 62 2.33 13.76 11.68
CA SER A 62 2.99 14.02 12.96
C SER A 62 3.32 12.71 13.70
N ALA A 63 4.22 12.77 14.68
CA ALA A 63 4.57 11.61 15.49
C ALA A 63 3.35 10.98 16.18
N GLU A 64 2.42 11.81 16.67
CA GLU A 64 1.17 11.33 17.29
C GLU A 64 0.27 10.63 16.27
N GLN A 65 0.12 11.20 15.07
CA GLN A 65 -0.69 10.59 14.01
C GLN A 65 -0.09 9.28 13.50
N MET A 66 1.24 9.15 13.49
CA MET A 66 1.93 7.90 13.17
C MET A 66 1.61 6.80 14.19
N GLU A 67 1.69 7.09 15.49
CA GLU A 67 1.35 6.11 16.54
C GLU A 67 -0.13 5.73 16.47
N LEU A 68 -1.03 6.67 16.18
CA LEU A 68 -2.45 6.38 15.95
C LEU A 68 -2.68 5.47 14.74
N ALA A 69 -1.93 5.66 13.65
CA ALA A 69 -2.00 4.78 12.49
C ALA A 69 -1.55 3.34 12.84
N ILE A 70 -0.46 3.21 13.61
CA ILE A 70 0.02 1.92 14.11
C ILE A 70 -1.05 1.23 14.97
N ASP A 71 -1.64 1.95 15.92
CA ASP A 71 -2.71 1.43 16.78
C ASP A 71 -3.90 0.91 15.99
N ARG A 72 -4.33 1.65 14.94
CA ARG A 72 -5.40 1.21 14.04
C ARG A 72 -5.05 -0.07 13.31
N ILE A 73 -3.85 -0.16 12.74
CA ILE A 73 -3.40 -1.37 12.01
C ILE A 73 -3.37 -2.59 12.96
N ILE A 74 -2.85 -2.42 14.17
CA ILE A 74 -2.82 -3.50 15.17
C ILE A 74 -4.24 -3.93 15.54
N LYS A 75 -5.13 -2.96 15.81
CA LYS A 75 -6.53 -3.24 16.11
C LYS A 75 -7.19 -4.00 14.95
N GLU A 76 -6.96 -3.58 13.73
CA GLU A 76 -7.57 -4.18 12.53
C GLU A 76 -6.98 -5.53 12.13
N SER A 77 -5.81 -5.88 12.67
CA SER A 77 -5.18 -7.18 12.47
C SER A 77 -5.82 -8.30 13.31
N LYS A 78 -6.52 -7.94 14.37
CA LYS A 78 -7.16 -8.86 15.30
C LYS A 78 -8.54 -9.27 14.79
N PRO A 79 -8.85 -10.58 14.66
CA PRO A 79 -10.14 -11.05 14.15
C PRO A 79 -11.35 -10.47 14.89
N GLU A 80 -11.24 -10.29 16.21
CA GLU A 80 -12.29 -9.81 17.09
C GLU A 80 -12.65 -8.33 16.91
N THR A 81 -11.72 -7.52 16.38
CA THR A 81 -11.90 -6.08 16.18
C THR A 81 -11.83 -5.68 14.70
N LYS A 82 -11.82 -6.67 13.81
CA LYS A 82 -11.78 -6.47 12.37
C LYS A 82 -13.07 -5.80 11.89
N SER A 83 -12.95 -4.59 11.34
CA SER A 83 -14.08 -3.87 10.76
C SER A 83 -14.69 -4.63 9.57
N VAL A 84 -16.02 -4.62 9.50
CA VAL A 84 -16.80 -5.14 8.36
C VAL A 84 -16.78 -4.10 7.25
N ALA A 85 -16.57 -4.54 6.00
CA ALA A 85 -16.59 -3.64 4.85
C ALA A 85 -17.98 -3.00 4.68
N ALA A 86 -18.01 -1.77 4.17
CA ALA A 86 -19.27 -1.12 3.84
C ALA A 86 -20.05 -1.94 2.76
N PRO A 87 -21.39 -1.84 2.71
CA PRO A 87 -22.17 -2.48 1.66
C PRO A 87 -21.64 -2.16 0.25
N GLY A 88 -21.43 -3.18 -0.58
CA GLY A 88 -20.86 -3.05 -1.92
C GLY A 88 -19.33 -2.88 -1.97
N MET A 89 -18.65 -2.90 -0.82
CA MET A 89 -17.20 -2.85 -0.72
C MET A 89 -16.63 -4.20 -0.27
N VAL A 90 -15.47 -4.54 -0.79
CA VAL A 90 -14.67 -5.70 -0.44
C VAL A 90 -13.39 -5.21 0.24
N ARG A 91 -13.18 -5.67 1.47
CA ARG A 91 -11.93 -5.45 2.19
C ARG A 91 -10.84 -6.35 1.63
N LEU A 92 -9.71 -5.77 1.25
CA LEU A 92 -8.56 -6.52 0.79
C LEU A 92 -7.96 -7.34 1.93
N ARG A 93 -7.55 -8.56 1.61
CA ARG A 93 -6.70 -9.37 2.49
C ARG A 93 -5.30 -8.77 2.57
N ASN A 94 -4.59 -9.06 3.65
CA ASN A 94 -3.21 -8.62 3.83
C ASN A 94 -2.35 -9.06 2.64
N GLU A 95 -2.53 -10.28 2.13
CA GLU A 95 -1.84 -10.82 0.95
C GLU A 95 -2.06 -9.96 -0.30
N GLN A 96 -3.29 -9.51 -0.52
CA GLN A 96 -3.65 -8.67 -1.68
C GLN A 96 -3.05 -7.28 -1.55
N ILE A 97 -3.14 -6.67 -0.35
CA ILE A 97 -2.43 -5.43 -0.04
C ILE A 97 -0.94 -5.60 -0.36
N ARG A 98 -0.36 -6.80 -0.17
CA ARG A 98 1.07 -7.02 -0.47
C ARG A 98 1.40 -6.91 -1.91
N LEU A 99 0.64 -7.63 -2.72
CA LEU A 99 0.84 -7.66 -4.14
C LEU A 99 0.73 -6.25 -4.73
N TRP A 100 -0.27 -5.48 -4.29
CA TRP A 100 -0.43 -4.10 -4.74
C TRP A 100 0.72 -3.18 -4.33
N LEU A 101 1.16 -3.22 -3.08
CA LEU A 101 2.26 -2.37 -2.62
C LEU A 101 3.62 -2.75 -3.25
N MET A 102 3.76 -3.95 -3.81
CA MET A 102 4.98 -4.35 -4.55
C MET A 102 5.02 -3.81 -5.98
N LEU A 103 3.87 -3.41 -6.55
CA LEU A 103 3.81 -2.95 -7.95
C LEU A 103 4.57 -1.64 -8.15
N LYS A 104 4.45 -0.70 -7.21
CA LYS A 104 4.98 0.67 -7.35
C LYS A 104 5.33 1.32 -6.01
N ASN A 105 6.49 1.97 -5.98
CA ASN A 105 6.97 2.80 -4.87
C ASN A 105 7.17 4.25 -5.35
N PRO A 106 6.12 5.08 -5.38
CA PRO A 106 6.24 6.48 -5.72
C PRO A 106 7.03 7.25 -4.66
N THR A 107 7.63 8.35 -5.07
CA THR A 107 8.30 9.34 -4.23
C THR A 107 7.32 10.42 -3.76
N GLY A 108 7.75 11.29 -2.84
CA GLY A 108 6.96 12.45 -2.43
C GLY A 108 6.65 13.38 -3.61
N ASP A 109 7.61 13.56 -4.53
CA ASP A 109 7.44 14.40 -5.72
C ASP A 109 6.46 13.79 -6.71
N ASP A 110 6.40 12.46 -6.83
CA ASP A 110 5.40 11.79 -7.68
C ASP A 110 3.97 12.03 -7.19
N ILE A 111 3.79 12.28 -5.90
CA ILE A 111 2.48 12.41 -5.25
C ILE A 111 2.04 13.87 -5.14
N LEU A 112 2.97 14.76 -4.79
CA LEU A 112 2.71 16.18 -4.56
C LEU A 112 3.01 17.06 -5.79
N GLY A 113 3.79 16.56 -6.73
CA GLY A 113 4.42 17.33 -7.79
C GLY A 113 5.74 17.94 -7.34
N VAL A 114 6.70 18.02 -8.28
CA VAL A 114 8.07 18.52 -8.05
C VAL A 114 8.09 19.94 -7.45
N GLU A 115 7.12 20.78 -7.81
CA GLU A 115 6.96 22.16 -7.33
C GLU A 115 6.73 22.22 -5.80
N ALA A 116 6.15 21.18 -5.20
CA ALA A 116 5.92 21.11 -3.76
C ALA A 116 7.18 20.73 -2.97
N GLY A 117 8.25 20.27 -3.63
CA GLY A 117 9.51 19.89 -3.02
C GLY A 117 9.36 18.84 -1.90
N GLY A 118 8.39 17.94 -2.02
CA GLY A 118 8.08 16.93 -1.00
C GLY A 118 7.42 17.46 0.28
N VAL A 119 7.02 18.73 0.35
CA VAL A 119 6.39 19.32 1.55
C VAL A 119 4.88 19.12 1.53
N PHE A 120 4.38 18.36 2.50
CA PHE A 120 2.95 18.07 2.64
C PHE A 120 2.21 19.22 3.34
N PRO A 121 1.11 19.75 2.77
CA PRO A 121 0.30 20.76 3.46
C PRO A 121 -0.45 20.15 4.66
N PRO A 122 -0.84 20.97 5.66
CA PRO A 122 -1.65 20.49 6.78
C PRO A 122 -2.97 19.87 6.32
N GLY A 123 -3.33 18.72 6.90
CA GLY A 123 -4.57 18.00 6.55
C GLY A 123 -4.54 17.27 5.21
N TRP A 124 -3.38 17.19 4.56
CA TRP A 124 -3.24 16.57 3.24
C TRP A 124 -3.74 15.12 3.21
N ILE A 125 -3.43 14.31 4.23
CA ILE A 125 -3.85 12.91 4.29
C ILE A 125 -5.37 12.77 4.26
N GLN A 126 -6.08 13.59 5.03
CA GLN A 126 -7.54 13.54 5.08
C GLN A 126 -8.16 13.98 3.75
N GLN A 127 -7.62 15.03 3.14
CA GLN A 127 -8.06 15.49 1.83
C GLN A 127 -7.78 14.45 0.74
N ARG A 128 -6.61 13.80 0.78
CA ARG A 128 -6.22 12.75 -0.15
C ARG A 128 -7.14 11.54 -0.01
N ALA A 129 -7.48 11.13 1.20
CA ALA A 129 -8.41 10.04 1.45
C ALA A 129 -9.78 10.29 0.80
N LEU A 130 -10.37 11.47 1.03
CA LEU A 130 -11.66 11.85 0.43
C LEU A 130 -11.61 11.87 -1.11
N MET A 131 -10.53 12.42 -1.66
CA MET A 131 -10.37 12.52 -3.11
C MET A 131 -10.17 11.15 -3.75
N LEU A 132 -9.40 10.26 -3.14
CA LEU A 132 -9.22 8.90 -3.64
C LEU A 132 -10.47 8.04 -3.44
N ASP A 133 -11.23 8.21 -2.34
CA ASP A 133 -12.55 7.57 -2.18
C ASP A 133 -13.50 7.97 -3.32
N ALA A 134 -13.48 9.24 -3.74
CA ALA A 134 -14.29 9.71 -4.87
C ALA A 134 -13.80 9.17 -6.22
N ARG A 135 -12.48 9.11 -6.45
CA ARG A 135 -11.91 8.59 -7.70
C ARG A 135 -12.11 7.09 -7.85
N CYS A 136 -11.99 6.34 -6.77
CA CYS A 136 -12.16 4.88 -6.77
C CYS A 136 -13.64 4.43 -6.72
N GLN A 137 -14.59 5.30 -7.11
CA GLN A 137 -16.01 4.91 -7.24
C GLN A 137 -16.31 4.13 -8.52
N ARG A 138 -15.47 4.22 -9.56
CA ARG A 138 -15.67 3.56 -10.87
C ARG A 138 -14.34 3.11 -11.45
N LYS A 139 -14.25 1.84 -11.85
CA LYS A 139 -13.05 1.26 -12.45
C LYS A 139 -12.75 1.91 -13.79
N THR A 140 -11.54 2.46 -13.96
CA THR A 140 -11.06 2.94 -15.27
C THR A 140 -9.78 2.21 -15.70
N LYS A 141 -9.48 2.26 -17.00
CA LYS A 141 -8.44 1.42 -17.64
C LYS A 141 -7.00 1.69 -17.16
N ASP A 142 -6.72 2.82 -16.50
CA ASP A 142 -5.36 3.25 -16.14
C ASP A 142 -5.22 3.68 -14.66
N ASP A 143 -5.92 3.00 -13.74
CA ASP A 143 -6.00 3.42 -12.33
C ASP A 143 -4.97 2.77 -11.38
N GLU A 144 -4.03 1.93 -11.85
CA GLU A 144 -3.15 1.16 -10.94
C GLU A 144 -2.41 2.03 -9.92
N LEU A 145 -1.87 3.18 -10.32
CA LEU A 145 -1.21 4.11 -9.39
C LEU A 145 -2.18 4.71 -8.37
N ILE A 146 -3.40 5.03 -8.80
CA ILE A 146 -4.47 5.53 -7.93
C ILE A 146 -4.88 4.46 -6.93
N LEU A 147 -4.93 3.19 -7.34
CA LEU A 147 -5.25 2.07 -6.45
C LEU A 147 -4.16 1.83 -5.41
N VAL A 148 -2.89 1.85 -5.80
CA VAL A 148 -1.78 1.71 -4.84
C VAL A 148 -1.77 2.88 -3.86
N ASP A 149 -2.00 4.10 -4.32
CA ASP A 149 -2.12 5.29 -3.45
C ASP A 149 -3.31 5.17 -2.49
N LYS A 150 -4.47 4.74 -2.99
CA LYS A 150 -5.65 4.46 -2.17
C LYS A 150 -5.35 3.43 -1.09
N ILE A 151 -4.66 2.34 -1.42
CA ILE A 151 -4.25 1.32 -0.45
C ILE A 151 -3.38 1.93 0.65
N ARG A 152 -2.36 2.73 0.31
CA ARG A 152 -1.48 3.34 1.32
C ARG A 152 -2.24 4.30 2.22
N ILE A 153 -3.05 5.18 1.64
CA ILE A 153 -3.86 6.15 2.40
C ILE A 153 -4.89 5.45 3.30
N ASP A 154 -5.56 4.42 2.81
CA ASP A 154 -6.50 3.63 3.62
C ASP A 154 -5.81 2.90 4.77
N VAL A 155 -4.64 2.29 4.51
CA VAL A 155 -3.85 1.64 5.58
C VAL A 155 -3.45 2.65 6.65
N ILE A 156 -3.03 3.87 6.28
CA ILE A 156 -2.69 4.94 7.24
C ILE A 156 -3.92 5.40 8.03
N THR A 157 -5.04 5.62 7.35
CA THR A 157 -6.21 6.30 7.94
C THR A 157 -7.17 5.35 8.64
N LYS A 158 -7.38 4.16 8.08
CA LYS A 158 -8.34 3.14 8.55
C LYS A 158 -7.66 1.93 9.20
N GLY A 159 -6.44 1.60 8.79
CA GLY A 159 -5.72 0.37 9.21
C GLY A 159 -5.97 -0.84 8.29
N TYR A 160 -6.76 -0.67 7.24
CA TYR A 160 -7.07 -1.65 6.21
C TYR A 160 -7.51 -0.95 4.92
N ALA A 161 -7.47 -1.65 3.79
CA ALA A 161 -7.94 -1.13 2.50
C ALA A 161 -9.23 -1.82 2.05
N GLU A 162 -10.14 -1.06 1.47
CA GLU A 162 -11.42 -1.54 0.93
C GLU A 162 -11.70 -0.89 -0.43
N PHE A 163 -12.25 -1.67 -1.36
CA PHE A 163 -12.57 -1.24 -2.71
C PHE A 163 -13.94 -1.77 -3.12
N ARG A 164 -14.56 -1.22 -4.14
CA ARG A 164 -15.72 -1.86 -4.75
C ARG A 164 -15.35 -3.24 -5.27
N GLU A 165 -16.31 -4.17 -5.23
CA GLU A 165 -16.14 -5.54 -5.69
C GLU A 165 -15.58 -5.64 -7.12
N GLU A 166 -15.98 -4.70 -7.98
CA GLU A 166 -15.52 -4.54 -9.38
C GLU A 166 -13.98 -4.43 -9.55
N TYR A 167 -13.28 -3.91 -8.53
CA TYR A 167 -11.81 -3.80 -8.54
C TYR A 167 -11.12 -5.07 -8.06
N VAL A 168 -11.86 -5.98 -7.41
CA VAL A 168 -11.33 -7.19 -6.79
C VAL A 168 -11.71 -8.44 -7.59
N SER A 169 -12.77 -8.37 -8.39
CA SER A 169 -13.22 -9.45 -9.25
C SER A 169 -12.42 -9.49 -10.57
N PRO A 170 -11.84 -10.65 -10.93
CA PRO A 170 -11.12 -10.83 -12.18
C PRO A 170 -12.00 -10.76 -13.43
N ASP A 171 -13.33 -10.90 -13.28
CA ASP A 171 -14.30 -10.91 -14.39
C ASP A 171 -14.94 -9.53 -14.66
N SER A 172 -14.56 -8.51 -13.90
CA SER A 172 -15.08 -7.16 -14.08
C SER A 172 -14.30 -6.43 -15.16
N ASP A 173 -14.61 -6.69 -16.42
CA ASP A 173 -14.11 -5.86 -17.52
C ASP A 173 -14.61 -4.42 -17.31
N PRO A 174 -13.73 -3.40 -17.45
CA PRO A 174 -14.12 -2.00 -17.29
C PRO A 174 -15.10 -1.51 -18.37
N ASP A 175 -15.41 -2.36 -19.37
CA ASP A 175 -16.19 -2.04 -20.55
C ASP A 175 -17.59 -2.69 -20.56
N GLU A 176 -18.07 -3.30 -19.48
CA GLU A 176 -19.50 -3.64 -19.39
C GLU A 176 -20.29 -2.38 -19.03
N GLU A 177 -20.33 -1.46 -20.00
CA GLU A 177 -21.23 -0.32 -20.03
C GLU A 177 -22.65 -0.85 -19.75
N CYS A 178 -23.15 -0.56 -18.55
CA CYS A 178 -24.57 -0.58 -18.28
C CYS A 178 -25.18 0.55 -19.14
N TYR A 179 -25.36 0.27 -20.44
CA TYR A 179 -26.33 0.98 -21.26
C TYR A 179 -27.66 0.77 -20.56
N VAL A 180 -28.08 1.76 -19.79
CA VAL A 180 -29.51 1.99 -19.61
C VAL A 180 -30.00 2.29 -21.01
N SER A 181 -30.59 1.31 -21.67
CA SER A 181 -31.21 1.52 -22.98
C SER A 181 -32.19 2.67 -22.83
N GLU A 182 -32.03 3.71 -23.66
CA GLU A 182 -32.93 4.88 -23.69
C GLU A 182 -34.38 4.51 -24.06
N GLU A 183 -34.66 3.24 -24.37
CA GLU A 183 -36.01 2.73 -24.60
C GLU A 183 -36.86 2.61 -23.33
N GLU A 184 -36.29 2.49 -22.13
CA GLU A 184 -37.12 2.35 -20.91
C GLU A 184 -37.62 3.68 -20.32
N VAL A 185 -37.28 4.83 -20.93
CA VAL A 185 -37.77 6.15 -20.50
C VAL A 185 -39.01 6.60 -21.29
N THR A 186 -39.36 5.93 -22.39
CA THR A 186 -40.54 6.30 -23.20
C THR A 186 -41.79 5.43 -22.97
N SER A 187 -41.67 4.33 -22.23
CA SER A 187 -42.79 3.41 -21.95
C SER A 187 -43.75 3.88 -20.84
N VAL A 188 -43.33 4.83 -19.98
CA VAL A 188 -44.14 5.30 -18.84
C VAL A 188 -45.09 6.45 -19.22
N LEU A 189 -45.08 6.94 -20.47
CA LEU A 189 -45.95 8.04 -20.93
C LEU A 189 -46.95 7.62 -22.03
N ARG A 190 -47.31 6.35 -22.12
CA ARG A 190 -48.37 5.88 -23.02
C ARG A 190 -49.26 4.80 -22.39
N GLU A 191 -49.82 5.11 -21.22
CA GLU A 191 -51.11 4.57 -20.82
C GLU A 191 -51.98 5.71 -20.29
N GLU A 192 -52.66 6.40 -21.21
CA GLU A 192 -53.96 7.07 -20.98
C GLU A 192 -54.88 6.78 -22.17
#